data_AF-A0A4U9D466-F1
#
_entry.id   AF-A0A4U9D466-F1
#
_cell.length_a   1.000
_cell.length_b   1.000
_cell.length_c   1.000
_cell.angle_alpha   90.00
_cell.angle_beta   90.00
_cell.angle_gamma   90.00
#
_symmetry.space_group_name_H-M   'P 1'
#
loop_
_entity.id
_entity.type
_entity.pdbx_description
1 polymer ?
#
loop_
_entity_poly.entity_id
_entity_poly.type
_entity_poly.pdbx_seq_one_letter_code
_entity_poly.pdbx_strand_id
1 'polypeptide(L)'
;MQRHLDKGQQQLPLVIPLLFYHGKASPWPHSMRWLDGFSQPEIAEKLYSQPFPLVDVTTIPDSELLQHRRVAMLELLQKQFDSGI
;
A
#
# COMPACT_ATOMS: atom_id res chain seq x y z
N MET A 1 1.22 -7.50 -9.11
CA MET A 1 0.33 -6.94 -10.16
C MET A 1 1.01 -6.95 -11.51
N GLN A 2 2.09 -6.20 -11.74
CA GLN A 2 2.80 -6.19 -13.04
C GLN A 2 3.16 -7.59 -13.55
N ARG A 3 3.92 -8.38 -12.77
CA ARG A 3 4.26 -9.78 -13.11
C ARG A 3 3.07 -10.72 -13.34
N HIS A 4 1.89 -10.37 -12.82
CA HIS A 4 0.65 -11.13 -13.03
C HIS A 4 0.06 -10.80 -14.41
N LEU A 5 0.04 -9.51 -14.75
CA LEU A 5 -0.36 -9.01 -16.07
C LEU A 5 0.61 -9.46 -17.17
N ASP A 6 1.93 -9.44 -16.91
CA ASP A 6 2.97 -9.88 -17.86
C ASP A 6 2.83 -11.36 -18.26
N LYS A 7 2.15 -12.18 -17.44
CA LYS A 7 1.81 -13.57 -17.73
C LYS A 7 0.53 -13.72 -18.59
N GLY A 8 -0.02 -12.63 -19.09
CA GLY A 8 -1.25 -12.60 -19.89
C GLY A 8 -2.53 -12.78 -19.08
N GLN A 9 -2.48 -12.71 -17.75
CA GLN A 9 -3.65 -12.85 -16.90
C GLN A 9 -4.41 -11.53 -16.82
N GLN A 10 -5.64 -11.52 -17.36
CA GLN A 10 -6.47 -10.30 -17.44
C GLN A 10 -7.30 -10.03 -16.17
N GLN A 11 -7.44 -11.02 -15.30
CA GLN A 11 -8.18 -10.91 -14.04
C GLN A 11 -7.21 -10.88 -12.87
N LEU A 12 -7.38 -9.93 -11.96
CA LEU A 12 -6.53 -9.79 -10.79
C LEU A 12 -6.69 -10.98 -9.83
N PRO A 13 -5.61 -11.43 -9.16
CA PRO A 13 -5.73 -12.49 -8.17
C PRO A 13 -6.49 -11.97 -6.96
N LEU A 14 -7.17 -12.87 -6.24
CA LEU A 14 -7.78 -12.51 -4.96
C LEU A 14 -6.68 -12.06 -3.99
N VAL A 15 -6.82 -10.85 -3.46
CA VAL A 15 -5.94 -10.29 -2.43
C VAL A 15 -6.67 -10.34 -1.10
N ILE A 16 -6.10 -11.05 -0.12
CA ILE A 16 -6.65 -11.13 1.24
C ILE A 16 -5.76 -10.31 2.17
N PRO A 17 -6.25 -9.22 2.78
CA PRO A 17 -5.49 -8.52 3.81
C PRO A 17 -5.46 -9.37 5.09
N LEU A 18 -4.25 -9.60 5.62
CA LEU A 18 -4.03 -10.28 6.89
C LEU A 18 -3.31 -9.36 7.87
N LEU A 19 -3.85 -9.25 9.08
CA LEU A 19 -3.27 -8.50 10.19
C LEU A 19 -2.54 -9.48 11.12
N PHE A 20 -1.22 -9.32 11.25
CA PHE A 20 -0.41 -10.09 12.17
C PHE A 20 -0.18 -9.29 13.44
N TYR A 21 -0.55 -9.85 14.59
CA TYR A 21 -0.26 -9.27 15.90
C TYR A 21 0.78 -10.12 16.64
N HIS A 22 1.82 -9.46 17.14
CA HIS A 22 2.84 -10.08 18.00
C HIS A 22 3.07 -9.19 19.23
N GLY A 23 2.13 -9.21 20.17
CA GLY A 23 2.28 -8.50 21.43
C GLY A 23 2.00 -9.38 22.65
N LYS A 24 2.10 -8.77 23.83
CA LYS A 24 2.17 -9.50 25.10
C LYS A 24 0.82 -10.04 25.59
N ALA A 25 -0.30 -9.47 25.15
CA ALA A 25 -1.64 -9.86 25.58
C ALA A 25 -2.30 -10.80 24.57
N SER A 26 -2.88 -11.92 25.02
CA SER A 26 -3.61 -12.88 24.20
C SER A 26 -4.90 -13.33 24.92
N PRO A 27 -6.07 -13.33 24.25
CA PRO A 27 -6.30 -12.94 22.86
C PRO A 27 -6.16 -11.42 22.65
N TRP A 28 -6.06 -10.98 21.39
CA TRP A 28 -6.02 -9.56 21.03
C TRP A 28 -7.23 -8.82 21.64
N PRO A 29 -7.01 -7.80 22.49
CA PRO A 29 -8.10 -7.19 23.27
C PRO A 29 -8.78 -6.00 22.56
N HIS A 30 -8.36 -5.64 21.35
CA HIS A 30 -8.84 -4.46 20.63
C HIS A 30 -9.65 -4.84 19.38
N SER A 31 -10.21 -3.83 18.71
CA SER A 31 -10.94 -4.03 17.46
C SER A 31 -10.06 -4.72 16.40
N MET A 32 -10.66 -5.65 15.65
CA MET A 32 -10.07 -6.25 14.45
C MET A 32 -10.38 -5.43 13.19
N ARG A 33 -11.32 -4.49 13.27
CA ARG A 33 -11.56 -3.50 12.22
C ARG A 33 -10.52 -2.41 12.36
N TRP A 34 -9.45 -2.53 11.57
CA TRP A 34 -8.29 -1.63 11.63
C TRP A 34 -8.63 -0.13 11.47
N LEU A 35 -9.75 0.18 10.80
CA LEU A 35 -10.27 1.54 10.63
C LEU A 35 -10.61 2.23 11.97
N ASP A 36 -10.93 1.45 13.00
CA ASP A 36 -11.26 1.98 14.33
C ASP A 36 -10.01 2.54 15.04
N GLY A 37 -8.80 2.25 14.53
CA GLY A 37 -7.54 2.78 15.05
C GLY A 37 -7.25 4.23 14.62
N PHE A 38 -8.05 4.83 13.74
CA PHE A 38 -7.90 6.21 13.33
C PHE A 38 -8.67 7.17 14.25
N SER A 39 -8.21 8.41 14.34
CA SER A 39 -8.92 9.46 15.10
C SER A 39 -10.28 9.83 14.47
N GLN A 40 -10.47 9.56 13.17
CA GLN A 40 -11.71 9.79 12.41
C GLN A 40 -12.01 8.55 11.53
N PRO A 41 -12.56 7.47 12.11
CA PRO A 41 -12.80 6.20 11.41
C PRO A 41 -13.68 6.33 10.16
N GLU A 42 -14.64 7.25 10.15
CA GLU A 42 -15.55 7.52 9.04
C GLU A 42 -14.85 8.10 7.81
N ILE A 43 -13.80 8.91 8.00
CA ILE A 43 -12.98 9.42 6.90
C ILE A 43 -12.11 8.29 6.36
N ALA A 44 -11.51 7.49 7.25
CA ALA A 44 -10.71 6.34 6.86
C ALA A 44 -11.55 5.32 6.07
N GLU A 45 -12.76 5.02 6.51
CA GLU A 45 -13.68 4.14 5.79
C GLU A 45 -14.00 4.66 4.39
N LYS A 46 -14.31 5.95 4.24
CA LYS A 46 -14.53 6.55 2.92
C LYS A 46 -13.30 6.47 2.02
N LEU A 47 -12.09 6.64 2.56
CA LEU A 47 -10.87 6.58 1.76
C LEU A 47 -10.54 5.14 1.34
N TYR A 48 -10.68 4.19 2.26
CA TYR A 48 -10.22 2.81 2.07
C TYR A 48 -11.27 1.84 1.52
N SER A 49 -12.53 2.27 1.40
CA SER A 49 -13.60 1.51 0.71
C SER A 49 -13.77 1.88 -0.76
N GLN A 50 -13.09 2.92 -1.24
CA GLN A 50 -13.12 3.37 -2.62
C GLN A 50 -11.94 2.79 -3.41
N PRO A 51 -11.97 2.85 -4.75
CA PRO A 51 -10.81 2.51 -5.55
C PRO A 51 -9.58 3.27 -5.04
N PHE A 52 -8.53 2.54 -4.72
CA PHE A 52 -7.28 3.15 -4.28
C PHE A 52 -6.73 4.04 -5.39
N PRO A 53 -6.28 5.27 -5.07
CA PRO A 53 -5.64 6.10 -6.07
C PRO A 53 -4.38 5.40 -6.58
N LEU A 54 -4.32 5.18 -7.89
CA LEU A 54 -3.09 4.75 -8.54
C LEU A 54 -2.21 5.98 -8.72
N VAL A 55 -1.07 6.01 -8.03
CA VAL A 55 -0.05 7.04 -8.22
C VAL A 55 0.91 6.55 -9.30
N ASP A 56 0.85 7.15 -10.48
CA ASP A 56 1.79 6.88 -11.56
C ASP A 56 3.05 7.72 -11.37
N VAL A 57 4.02 7.14 -10.67
CA VAL A 57 5.33 7.76 -10.42
C VAL A 57 6.11 8.09 -11.70
N THR A 58 5.82 7.43 -12.82
CA THR A 58 6.50 7.70 -14.10
C THR A 58 6.13 9.06 -14.70
N THR A 59 5.00 9.63 -14.24
CA THR A 59 4.54 10.95 -14.64
C THR A 59 5.09 12.08 -13.77
N ILE A 60 5.74 11.75 -12.65
CA ILE A 60 6.27 12.73 -11.70
C ILE A 60 7.75 12.99 -12.03
N PRO A 61 8.17 14.25 -12.27
CA PRO A 61 9.58 14.56 -12.53
C PRO A 61 10.49 14.22 -11.34
N ASP A 62 11.71 13.71 -11.62
CA ASP A 62 12.72 13.40 -10.60
C ASP A 62 12.99 14.58 -9.64
N SER A 63 12.93 15.82 -10.14
CA SER A 63 13.13 17.04 -9.34
C SER A 63 12.02 17.28 -8.31
N GLU A 64 10.80 16.84 -8.60
CA GLU A 64 9.63 16.97 -7.72
C GLU A 64 9.60 15.82 -6.70
N LEU A 65 10.00 14.63 -7.12
CA LEU A 65 10.16 13.45 -6.27
C LEU A 65 11.19 13.67 -5.16
N LEU A 66 12.33 14.27 -5.50
CA LEU A 66 13.40 14.61 -4.54
C LEU A 66 12.97 15.65 -3.49
N GLN A 67 11.95 16.47 -3.77
CA GLN A 67 11.40 17.40 -2.77
C GLN A 67 10.52 16.69 -1.73
N HIS A 68 9.86 15.59 -2.11
CA HIS A 68 8.99 14.81 -1.22
C HIS A 68 9.76 13.66 -0.56
N ARG A 69 10.50 13.94 0.53
CA ARG A 69 11.33 12.96 1.28
C ARG A 69 10.72 11.58 1.51
N ARG A 70 9.40 11.47 1.75
CA ARG A 70 8.71 10.19 2.01
C ARG A 70 8.39 9.41 0.72
N VAL A 71 8.07 10.12 -0.37
CA VAL A 71 7.81 9.50 -1.68
C VAL A 71 9.12 9.05 -2.30
N ALA A 72 10.17 9.88 -2.24
CA ALA A 72 11.52 9.52 -2.68
C ALA A 72 12.04 8.21 -2.04
N MET A 73 11.72 7.97 -0.76
CA MET A 73 12.12 6.73 -0.08
C MET A 73 11.33 5.50 -0.58
N LEU A 74 10.03 5.66 -0.85
CA LEU A 74 9.20 4.60 -1.43
C LEU A 74 9.63 4.28 -2.87
N GLU A 75 10.00 5.30 -3.65
CA GLU A 75 10.53 5.12 -4.99
C GLU A 75 11.91 4.49 -5.04
N LEU A 76 12.82 4.87 -4.13
CA LEU A 76 14.12 4.22 -4.02
C LEU A 76 13.94 2.72 -3.74
N LEU A 77 13.04 2.35 -2.83
CA LEU A 77 12.68 0.96 -2.57
C LEU A 77 12.13 0.26 -3.81
N GLN A 78 11.25 0.91 -4.60
CA GLN A 78 10.72 0.34 -5.83
C GLN A 78 11.78 0.19 -6.94
N LYS A 79 12.64 1.20 -7.17
CA LYS A 79 13.74 1.14 -8.16
C LYS A 79 14.77 0.05 -7.83
N GLN A 80 14.98 -0.30 -6.57
CA GLN A 80 15.87 -1.43 -6.20
C GLN A 80 15.33 -2.78 -6.69
N PHE A 81 14.01 -2.93 -6.85
CA PHE A 81 13.41 -4.15 -7.40
C PHE A 81 13.50 -4.23 -8.93
N ASP A 82 13.58 -3.09 -9.63
CA ASP A 82 13.70 -3.04 -11.09
C ASP A 82 15.14 -3.05 -11.60
N SER A 83 16.14 -2.86 -10.72
CA SER A 83 17.57 -2.81 -11.08
C SER A 83 18.33 -4.14 -10.89
N GLY A 84 17.63 -5.26 -10.70
CA GLY A 84 18.23 -6.58 -10.57
C GLY A 84 17.89 -7.50 -11.72
N ILE A 85 18.86 -7.70 -12.63
CA ILE A 85 19.06 -8.85 -13.56
C ILE A 85 17.84 -9.26 -14.42
#